data_AF-A0A2J8PF93-F1
#
_entry.id   AF-A0A2J8PF93-F1
#
_cell.length_a   1.000
_cell.length_b   1.000
_cell.length_c   1.000
_cell.angle_alpha   90.00
_cell.angle_beta   90.00
_cell.angle_gamma   90.00
#
_symmetry.space_group_name_H-M   'P 1'
#
loop_
_entity.id
_entity.type
_entity.pdbx_description
1 polymer ?
#
loop_
_entity_poly.entity_id
_entity_poly.type
_entity_poly.pdbx_seq_one_letter_code
_entity_poly.pdbx_strand_id
1 'polypeptide(L)'
;MANERMNLMNMAKLSIKGLIESALNLGRTLDSDYAPLQQFFVVMEHCLKHGLKAKKTFLGQNKSFWGPLELVEKLVPEAAEITASVKDLPGLKTPVGRGRAWLRLALMQKKLSEYMKALINKKELLSEFYEPNALMMEEEGAIIAGLLVGLNVID
;
A
#
# COMPACT_ATOMS: atom_id res chain seq x y z
N MET A 1 1.37 20.07 1.07
CA MET A 1 2.40 19.05 0.77
C MET A 1 3.06 18.55 2.06
N ALA A 2 4.05 19.22 2.67
CA ALA A 2 4.73 18.68 3.86
C ALA A 2 3.78 18.40 5.05
N ASN A 3 2.91 19.33 5.41
CA ASN A 3 1.92 19.11 6.48
C ASN A 3 0.94 17.97 6.15
N GLU A 4 0.59 17.80 4.88
CA GLU A 4 -0.33 16.73 4.44
C GLU A 4 0.34 15.36 4.55
N ARG A 5 1.61 15.24 4.17
CA ARG A 5 2.40 14.02 4.39
C ARG A 5 2.51 13.67 5.86
N MET A 6 2.81 14.65 6.71
CA MET A 6 2.91 14.43 8.15
C MET A 6 1.57 13.96 8.75
N ASN A 7 0.45 14.54 8.31
CA ASN A 7 -0.88 14.09 8.71
C ASN A 7 -1.16 12.65 8.25
N LEU A 8 -0.85 12.31 7.00
CA LEU A 8 -1.00 10.95 6.48
C LEU A 8 -0.12 9.94 7.22
N MET A 9 1.13 10.30 7.52
CA MET A 9 2.03 9.47 8.32
C MET A 9 1.48 9.24 9.73
N ASN A 10 0.94 10.28 10.37
CA ASN A 10 0.35 10.15 11.70
C ASN A 10 -0.91 9.29 11.68
N MET A 11 -1.76 9.42 10.66
CA MET A 11 -2.90 8.52 10.45
C MET A 11 -2.45 7.07 10.23
N ALA A 12 -1.41 6.85 9.42
CA ALA A 12 -0.84 5.52 9.20
C ALA A 12 -0.27 4.93 10.50
N LYS A 13 0.49 5.71 11.28
CA LYS A 13 1.01 5.31 12.60
C LYS A 13 -0.11 4.85 13.53
N LEU A 14 -1.16 5.64 13.68
CA LEU A 14 -2.30 5.31 14.53
C LEU A 14 -3.04 4.06 14.04
N SER A 15 -3.26 3.96 12.73
CA SER A 15 -3.96 2.82 12.14
C SER A 15 -3.18 1.52 12.26
N ILE A 16 -1.86 1.54 12.03
CA ILE A 16 -0.99 0.36 12.17
C ILE A 16 -0.94 -0.08 13.63
N LYS A 17 -0.71 0.85 14.56
CA LYS A 17 -0.69 0.55 15.99
C LYS A 17 -2.02 -0.05 16.46
N GLY A 18 -3.13 0.62 16.13
CA GLY A 18 -4.46 0.16 16.53
C GLY A 18 -4.82 -1.21 15.94
N LEU A 19 -4.42 -1.49 14.69
CA LEU A 19 -4.61 -2.81 14.09
C LEU A 19 -3.82 -3.89 14.83
N ILE A 20 -2.53 -3.66 15.14
CA ILE A 20 -1.71 -4.63 15.88
C ILE A 20 -2.29 -4.91 17.26
N GLU A 21 -2.56 -3.86 18.04
CA GLU A 21 -3.11 -4.00 19.40
C GLU A 21 -4.45 -4.73 19.39
N SER A 22 -5.33 -4.38 18.46
CA SER A 22 -6.67 -4.99 18.39
C SER A 22 -6.60 -6.44 17.91
N ALA A 23 -5.72 -6.77 16.96
CA ALA A 23 -5.54 -8.13 16.45
C ALA A 23 -4.95 -9.07 17.52
N LEU A 24 -3.94 -8.61 18.27
CA LEU A 24 -3.36 -9.36 19.38
C LEU A 24 -4.38 -9.67 20.48
N ASN A 25 -5.30 -8.74 20.75
CA ASN A 25 -6.38 -8.95 21.72
C ASN A 25 -7.48 -9.90 21.20
N LEU A 26 -7.67 -10.02 19.89
CA LEU A 26 -8.72 -10.84 19.29
C LEU A 26 -8.36 -12.34 19.33
N GLY A 27 -7.09 -12.70 19.16
CA GLY A 27 -6.59 -14.08 19.26
C GLY A 27 -7.10 -15.06 18.20
N ARG A 28 -7.73 -14.57 17.12
CA ARG A 28 -8.20 -15.35 15.96
C ARG A 28 -7.87 -14.63 14.66
N THR A 29 -7.91 -15.37 13.56
CA THR A 29 -7.70 -14.84 12.19
C THR A 29 -8.60 -13.65 11.90
N LEU A 30 -8.02 -12.61 11.29
CA LEU A 30 -8.78 -11.45 10.85
C LEU A 30 -9.55 -11.74 9.56
N ASP A 31 -10.85 -11.45 9.56
CA ASP A 31 -11.68 -11.50 8.36
C ASP A 31 -11.85 -10.11 7.72
N SER A 32 -12.51 -10.07 6.55
CA SER A 32 -12.73 -8.84 5.80
C SER A 32 -13.63 -7.83 6.50
N ASP A 33 -14.40 -8.25 7.50
CA ASP A 33 -15.36 -7.42 8.22
C ASP A 33 -14.74 -6.77 9.46
N TYR A 34 -13.47 -7.10 9.75
CA TYR A 34 -12.74 -6.51 10.85
C TYR A 34 -12.42 -5.02 10.63
N ALA A 35 -13.16 -4.15 11.32
CA ALA A 35 -13.09 -2.70 11.12
C ALA A 35 -11.68 -2.08 11.22
N PRO A 36 -10.79 -2.46 12.18
CA PRO A 36 -9.41 -1.96 12.21
C PRO A 36 -8.61 -2.30 10.94
N LEU A 37 -8.85 -3.47 10.36
CA LEU A 37 -8.19 -3.90 9.12
C LEU A 37 -8.72 -3.13 7.92
N GLN A 38 -10.03 -2.88 7.85
CA GLN A 38 -10.63 -2.02 6.81
C GLN A 38 -10.05 -0.60 6.87
N GLN A 39 -9.97 -0.02 8.07
CA GLN A 39 -9.39 1.30 8.27
C GLN A 39 -7.93 1.35 7.82
N PHE A 40 -7.14 0.33 8.16
CA PHE A 40 -5.76 0.21 7.71
C PHE A 40 -5.64 0.27 6.18
N PHE A 41 -6.44 -0.51 5.45
CA PHE A 41 -6.38 -0.49 3.98
C PHE A 41 -6.80 0.86 3.38
N VAL A 42 -7.77 1.54 3.98
CA VAL A 42 -8.18 2.89 3.55
C VAL A 42 -7.04 3.89 3.76
N VAL A 43 -6.38 3.85 4.92
CA VAL A 43 -5.25 4.75 5.20
C VAL A 43 -4.08 4.46 4.27
N MET A 44 -3.73 3.19 4.05
CA MET A 44 -2.68 2.80 3.11
C MET A 44 -2.98 3.26 1.68
N GLU A 45 -4.23 3.15 1.22
CA GLU A 45 -4.64 3.66 -0.09
C GLU A 45 -4.43 5.18 -0.20
N HIS A 46 -4.75 5.95 0.85
CA HIS A 46 -4.50 7.39 0.85
C HIS A 46 -3.00 7.72 0.83
N CYS A 47 -2.18 7.02 1.61
CA CYS A 47 -0.73 7.18 1.59
C CYS A 47 -0.15 6.91 0.19
N LEU A 48 -0.59 5.83 -0.46
CA LEU A 48 -0.14 5.46 -1.80
C LEU A 48 -0.69 6.37 -2.91
N LYS A 49 -1.79 7.09 -2.68
CA LYS A 49 -2.33 8.06 -3.64
C LYS A 49 -1.70 9.45 -3.52
N HIS A 50 -1.12 9.78 -2.37
CA HIS A 50 -0.60 11.12 -2.12
C HIS A 50 0.55 11.46 -3.09
N GLY A 51 0.38 12.53 -3.85
CA GLY A 51 1.37 13.01 -4.83
C GLY A 51 1.49 12.15 -6.10
N LEU A 52 0.50 11.29 -6.42
CA LEU A 52 0.47 10.63 -7.72
C LEU A 52 0.34 11.66 -8.85
N LYS A 53 1.21 11.52 -9.86
CA LYS A 53 1.13 12.26 -11.12
C LYS A 53 -0.18 11.93 -11.82
N ALA A 54 -0.85 12.94 -12.35
CA ALA A 54 -2.02 12.73 -13.18
C ALA A 54 -1.57 12.23 -14.57
N LYS A 55 -1.64 10.92 -14.84
CA LYS A 55 -1.54 10.43 -16.23
C LYS A 55 -2.83 10.85 -16.97
N LYS A 56 -2.71 11.76 -17.94
CA LYS A 56 -3.80 12.10 -18.86
C LYS A 56 -4.06 10.88 -19.74
N THR A 57 -5.21 10.24 -19.57
CA THR A 57 -5.72 9.23 -20.50
C THR A 57 -6.83 9.86 -21.35
N PHE A 58 -7.14 9.24 -22.48
CA PHE A 58 -8.21 9.69 -23.38
C PHE A 58 -9.60 9.75 -22.69
N LEU A 59 -9.77 9.01 -21.58
CA LEU A 59 -10.99 8.93 -20.76
C LEU A 59 -10.91 9.72 -19.44
N GLY A 60 -9.90 10.58 -19.26
CA GLY A 60 -9.73 11.41 -18.06
C GLY A 60 -8.43 11.16 -17.29
N GLN A 61 -8.34 11.70 -16.07
CA GLN A 61 -7.18 11.47 -15.18
C GLN A 61 -7.38 10.19 -14.38
N ASN A 62 -6.48 9.22 -14.52
CA ASN A 62 -6.50 8.01 -13.70
C ASN A 62 -5.38 8.06 -12.65
N LYS A 63 -5.71 8.49 -11.43
CA LYS A 63 -4.80 8.44 -10.27
C LYS A 63 -4.91 7.09 -9.58
N SER A 64 -4.43 6.05 -10.25
CA SER A 64 -4.35 4.72 -9.66
C SER A 64 -3.00 4.49 -8.99
N PHE A 65 -3.03 4.00 -7.76
CA PHE A 65 -1.84 3.53 -7.06
C PHE A 65 -1.40 2.12 -7.49
N TRP A 66 -2.08 1.50 -8.45
CA TRP A 66 -1.71 0.19 -8.97
C TRP A 66 -0.38 0.21 -9.74
N GLY A 67 -0.15 1.24 -10.55
CA GLY A 67 1.07 1.35 -11.37
C GLY A 67 2.37 1.22 -10.57
N PRO A 68 2.53 1.94 -9.44
CA PRO A 68 3.66 1.73 -8.53
C PRO A 68 3.75 0.30 -7.98
N LEU A 69 2.63 -0.34 -7.63
CA LEU A 69 2.63 -1.70 -7.08
C LEU A 69 3.06 -2.75 -8.12
N GLU A 70 2.80 -2.52 -9.40
CA GLU A 70 3.30 -3.38 -10.49
C GLU A 70 4.83 -3.38 -10.60
N LEU A 71 5.54 -2.41 -10.02
CA LEU A 71 7.00 -2.45 -9.96
C LEU A 71 7.52 -3.49 -8.97
N VAL A 72 6.72 -3.88 -7.97
CA VAL A 72 7.19 -4.77 -6.89
C VAL A 72 7.65 -6.11 -7.45
N GLU A 73 6.94 -6.71 -8.39
CA GLU A 73 7.32 -8.01 -8.98
C GLU A 73 8.68 -7.98 -9.68
N LYS A 74 9.12 -6.80 -10.15
CA LYS A 74 10.45 -6.61 -10.77
C LYS A 74 11.57 -6.45 -9.75
N LEU A 75 11.22 -6.04 -8.53
CA LEU A 75 12.16 -5.78 -7.44
C LEU A 75 12.24 -6.96 -6.46
N VAL A 76 11.14 -7.67 -6.29
CA VAL A 76 10.95 -8.79 -5.38
C VAL A 76 10.15 -9.86 -6.13
N PRO A 77 10.81 -10.86 -6.75
CA PRO A 77 10.17 -11.86 -7.62
C PRO A 77 9.01 -12.61 -6.97
N GLU A 78 9.01 -12.77 -5.65
CA GLU A 78 7.93 -13.41 -4.88
C GLU A 78 6.58 -12.69 -5.03
N ALA A 79 6.58 -11.39 -5.32
CA ALA A 79 5.35 -10.65 -5.56
C ALA A 79 4.69 -10.95 -6.92
N ALA A 80 5.35 -11.70 -7.82
CA ALA A 80 4.81 -12.06 -9.13
C ALA A 80 3.52 -12.89 -9.01
N GLU A 81 3.45 -13.79 -8.02
CA GLU A 81 2.28 -14.64 -7.79
C GLU A 81 1.02 -13.81 -7.47
N ILE A 82 1.12 -12.90 -6.49
CA ILE A 82 -0.01 -12.04 -6.11
C ILE A 82 -0.32 -11.01 -7.19
N THR A 83 0.68 -10.58 -7.95
CA THR A 83 0.49 -9.64 -9.06
C THR A 83 -0.26 -10.28 -10.22
N ALA A 84 0.05 -11.53 -10.56
CA ALA A 84 -0.73 -12.30 -11.53
C ALA A 84 -2.15 -12.57 -11.01
N SER A 85 -2.27 -12.99 -9.74
CA SER A 85 -3.56 -13.30 -9.11
C SER A 85 -4.56 -12.14 -9.18
N VAL A 86 -4.14 -10.89 -8.93
CA VAL A 86 -5.05 -9.73 -9.03
C VAL A 86 -5.34 -9.30 -10.47
N LYS A 87 -4.48 -9.64 -11.43
CA LYS A 87 -4.72 -9.37 -12.86
C LYS A 87 -5.79 -10.31 -13.40
N ASP A 88 -5.78 -11.56 -12.95
CA ASP A 88 -6.66 -12.63 -13.44
C ASP A 88 -7.96 -12.78 -12.64
N LEU A 89 -8.10 -12.06 -11.50
CA LEU A 89 -9.26 -12.21 -10.62
C LEU A 89 -10.59 -11.84 -11.32
N PRO A 90 -11.53 -12.79 -11.47
CA PRO A 90 -12.81 -12.53 -12.11
C PRO A 90 -13.59 -11.43 -11.38
N GLY A 91 -14.15 -10.48 -12.13
CA GLY A 91 -14.89 -9.34 -11.59
C GLY A 91 -14.03 -8.13 -11.20
N LEU A 92 -12.70 -8.26 -11.12
CA LEU A 92 -11.81 -7.15 -10.77
C LEU A 92 -11.38 -6.34 -12.01
N LYS A 93 -12.20 -5.35 -12.36
CA LYS A 93 -12.04 -4.60 -13.62
C LYS A 93 -11.21 -3.33 -13.52
N THR A 94 -11.08 -2.74 -12.34
CA THR A 94 -10.47 -1.41 -12.18
C THR A 94 -9.04 -1.50 -11.62
N PRO A 95 -8.11 -0.62 -12.06
CA PRO A 95 -6.77 -0.56 -11.48
C PRO A 95 -6.77 -0.32 -9.96
N VAL A 96 -7.65 0.55 -9.46
CA VAL A 96 -7.83 0.77 -8.01
C VAL A 96 -8.27 -0.51 -7.31
N GLY A 97 -9.18 -1.29 -7.91
CA GLY A 97 -9.58 -2.60 -7.41
C GLY A 97 -8.40 -3.57 -7.32
N ARG A 98 -7.56 -3.63 -8.37
CA ARG A 98 -6.33 -4.44 -8.38
C ARG A 98 -5.38 -4.06 -7.26
N GLY A 99 -5.11 -2.76 -7.08
CA GLY A 99 -4.29 -2.28 -5.96
C GLY A 99 -4.86 -2.67 -4.59
N ARG A 100 -6.17 -2.58 -4.41
CA ARG A 100 -6.85 -2.99 -3.17
C ARG A 100 -6.72 -4.50 -2.89
N ALA A 101 -6.92 -5.33 -3.91
CA ALA A 101 -6.76 -6.77 -3.79
C ALA A 101 -5.30 -7.13 -3.51
N TRP A 102 -4.35 -6.47 -4.17
CA TRP A 102 -2.94 -6.71 -4.02
C TRP A 102 -2.45 -6.38 -2.61
N LEU A 103 -2.91 -5.27 -2.02
CA LEU A 103 -2.59 -4.92 -0.62
C LEU A 103 -3.08 -5.99 0.36
N ARG A 104 -4.26 -6.58 0.11
CA ARG A 104 -4.79 -7.67 0.93
C ARG A 104 -3.92 -8.91 0.84
N LEU A 105 -3.58 -9.33 -0.38
CA LEU A 105 -2.74 -10.51 -0.60
C LEU A 105 -1.33 -10.32 -0.02
N ALA A 106 -0.72 -9.14 -0.20
CA ALA A 106 0.58 -8.83 0.38
C ALA A 106 0.58 -8.84 1.91
N LEU A 107 -0.53 -8.40 2.54
CA LEU A 107 -0.70 -8.50 3.99
C LEU A 107 -0.86 -9.97 4.42
N MET A 108 -1.69 -10.74 3.73
CA MET A 108 -1.88 -12.18 3.99
C MET A 108 -0.58 -12.98 3.87
N GLN A 109 0.29 -12.62 2.92
CA GLN A 109 1.62 -13.21 2.77
C GLN A 109 2.64 -12.73 3.83
N LYS A 110 2.26 -11.79 4.72
CA LYS A 110 3.15 -11.14 5.71
C LYS A 110 4.39 -10.47 5.05
N LYS A 111 4.20 -9.97 3.83
CA LYS A 111 5.27 -9.42 2.97
C LYS A 111 5.08 -7.94 2.63
N LEU A 112 3.97 -7.33 3.05
CA LEU A 112 3.64 -5.94 2.72
C LEU A 112 4.77 -4.95 3.10
N SER A 113 5.41 -5.13 4.25
CA SER A 113 6.52 -4.27 4.68
C SER A 113 7.75 -4.38 3.78
N GLU A 114 8.11 -5.59 3.38
CA GLU A 114 9.22 -5.90 2.47
C GLU A 114 8.97 -5.26 1.10
N TYR A 115 7.77 -5.42 0.56
CA TYR A 115 7.40 -4.85 -0.73
C TYR A 115 7.40 -3.32 -0.72
N MET A 116 6.88 -2.69 0.33
CA MET A 116 6.91 -1.23 0.45
C MET A 116 8.35 -0.71 0.55
N LYS A 117 9.21 -1.39 1.31
CA LYS A 117 10.65 -1.06 1.40
C LYS A 117 11.35 -1.17 0.05
N ALA A 118 11.05 -2.19 -0.74
CA ALA A 118 11.61 -2.35 -2.07
C ALA A 118 11.28 -1.15 -2.99
N LEU A 119 10.03 -0.68 -2.95
CA LEU A 119 9.59 0.48 -3.75
C LEU A 119 10.30 1.78 -3.36
N ILE A 120 10.30 2.13 -2.08
CA ILE A 120 10.88 3.40 -1.61
C ILE A 120 12.40 3.47 -1.80
N ASN A 121 13.07 2.32 -1.89
CA ASN A 121 14.50 2.22 -2.17
C ASN A 121 14.84 2.40 -3.67
N LYS A 122 13.82 2.49 -4.53
CA LYS A 122 13.94 2.64 -5.99
C LYS A 122 13.24 3.92 -6.47
N LYS A 123 13.60 5.05 -5.85
CA LYS A 123 13.00 6.37 -6.13
C LYS A 123 13.09 6.77 -7.60
N GLU A 124 14.14 6.34 -8.31
CA GLU A 124 14.31 6.56 -9.74
C GLU A 124 13.15 5.98 -10.56
N LEU A 125 12.72 4.75 -10.25
CA LEU A 125 11.57 4.11 -10.90
C LEU A 125 10.24 4.72 -10.39
N LEU A 126 10.17 4.96 -9.09
CA LEU A 126 8.98 5.52 -8.44
C LEU A 126 8.66 6.95 -8.92
N SER A 127 9.67 7.69 -9.37
CA SER A 127 9.54 9.03 -9.94
C SER A 127 8.72 9.07 -11.24
N GLU A 128 8.50 7.94 -11.93
CA GLU A 128 7.57 7.89 -13.08
C GLU A 128 6.12 8.14 -12.63
N PHE A 129 5.79 7.76 -11.39
CA PHE A 129 4.43 7.75 -10.88
C PHE A 129 4.14 8.89 -9.90
N TYR A 130 5.14 9.34 -9.16
CA TYR A 130 4.96 10.31 -8.08
C TYR A 130 5.68 11.63 -8.34
N GLU A 131 5.06 12.71 -7.87
CA GLU A 131 5.74 14.01 -7.73
C GLU A 131 6.88 13.91 -6.69
N PRO A 132 7.95 14.73 -6.82
CA PRO A 132 9.10 14.65 -5.90
C PRO A 132 8.75 14.80 -4.42
N ASN A 133 7.68 15.53 -4.11
CA ASN A 133 7.19 15.78 -2.76
C ASN A 133 6.04 14.86 -2.32
N ALA A 134 5.79 13.78 -3.06
CA ALA A 134 4.85 12.73 -2.69
C ALA A 134 5.29 11.99 -1.43
N LEU A 135 4.35 11.30 -0.77
CA LEU A 135 4.63 10.66 0.52
C LEU A 135 5.65 9.53 0.35
N MET A 136 5.48 8.72 -0.69
CA MET A 136 6.38 7.60 -1.00
C MET A 136 7.76 8.03 -1.50
N MET A 137 7.94 9.31 -1.83
CA MET A 137 9.21 9.88 -2.28
C MET A 137 10.02 10.52 -1.14
N GLU A 138 9.43 10.62 0.04
CA GLU A 138 9.93 11.41 1.18
C GLU A 138 10.14 10.51 2.40
N GLU A 139 10.69 11.07 3.49
CA GLU A 139 11.03 10.33 4.71
C GLU A 139 9.82 9.62 5.34
N GLU A 140 8.63 10.23 5.23
CA GLU A 140 7.40 9.66 5.76
C GLU A 140 7.07 8.28 5.17
N GLY A 141 7.35 8.08 3.88
CA GLY A 141 7.18 6.77 3.23
C GLY A 141 8.09 5.69 3.83
N ALA A 142 9.34 6.06 4.15
CA ALA A 142 10.29 5.15 4.80
C ALA A 142 9.87 4.79 6.23
N ILE A 143 9.38 5.78 6.99
CA ILE A 143 8.86 5.55 8.34
C ILE A 143 7.67 4.58 8.30
N ILE A 144 6.70 4.80 7.41
CA ILE A 144 5.54 3.90 7.26
C ILE A 144 6.01 2.49 6.89
N ALA A 145 6.91 2.33 5.92
CA ALA A 145 7.42 1.02 5.52
C ALA A 145 8.14 0.28 6.67
N GLY A 146 8.82 1.02 7.55
CA GLY A 146 9.40 0.48 8.78
C GLY A 146 8.34 -0.03 9.77
N LEU A 147 7.28 0.74 9.99
CA LEU A 147 6.20 0.40 10.91
C LEU A 147 5.39 -0.83 10.45
N LEU A 148 5.24 -1.03 9.14
CA LEU A 148 4.53 -2.19 8.58
C LEU A 148 5.14 -3.53 8.99
N VAL A 149 6.40 -3.58 9.42
CA VAL A 149 7.03 -4.83 9.91
C VAL A 149 6.26 -5.40 11.10
N GLY A 150 5.68 -4.54 11.94
CA GLY A 150 4.85 -4.96 13.07
C GLY A 150 3.59 -5.73 12.67
N LEU A 151 3.13 -5.62 11.42
CA LEU A 151 1.95 -6.35 10.93
C LEU A 151 2.24 -7.82 10.64
N ASN A 152 3.51 -8.24 10.57
CA ASN A 152 3.87 -9.62 10.27
C ASN A 152 3.40 -10.61 11.37
N VAL A 153 3.11 -10.11 12.56
CA VAL A 153 2.60 -10.92 13.70
C VAL A 153 1.09 -11.20 13.61
N ILE A 154 0.37 -10.56 12.68
CA ILE A 154 -1.07 -10.71 12.53
C ILE A 154 -1.38 -11.92 11.65
N ASP A 155 -2.30 -12.77 12.11
CA ASP A 155 -2.81 -13.93 11.38
C ASP A 155 -4.18 -13.69 10.73
#